data_AF-A0A359EYD8-F1
#
_entry.id   AF-A0A359EYD8-F1
#
_cell.length_a   1.000
_cell.length_b   1.000
_cell.length_c   1.000
_cell.angle_alpha   90.00
_cell.angle_beta   90.00
_cell.angle_gamma   90.00
#
_symmetry.space_group_name_H-M   'P 1'
#
loop_
_entity.id
_entity.type
_entity.pdbx_description
1 polymer ?
#
loop_
_entity_poly.entity_id
_entity_poly.type
_entity_poly.pdbx_seq_one_letter_code
_entity_poly.pdbx_strand_id
1 'polypeptide(L)'
;MRHVQLHLAKLRIYDRDLPLRYATLQVVSRSGEARMDWEVVATTAEEEPVATGVHPLRCELITGADENGLLSAEVSGDALFVRRVEQALVFRGESVLTGWQDSWLPSA
;
A
#
# COMPACT_ATOMS: atom_id res chain seq x y z
N MET A 1 -5.10 6.37 -18.46
CA MET A 1 -5.18 5.81 -17.10
C MET A 1 -3.93 4.97 -16.91
N ARG A 2 -3.12 5.27 -15.90
CA ARG A 2 -1.92 4.49 -15.57
C ARG A 2 -2.17 3.79 -14.24
N HIS A 3 -1.73 2.55 -14.11
CA HIS A 3 -1.85 1.81 -12.87
C HIS A 3 -0.59 1.00 -12.63
N VAL A 4 -0.28 0.74 -11.36
CA VAL A 4 0.80 -0.13 -10.96
C VAL A 4 0.41 -0.88 -9.70
N GLN A 5 0.93 -2.09 -9.56
CA GLN A 5 0.86 -2.86 -8.33
C GLN A 5 2.28 -3.11 -7.84
N LEU A 6 2.58 -2.71 -6.61
CA LEU A 6 3.87 -2.93 -5.95
C LEU A 6 3.66 -3.85 -4.74
N HIS A 7 4.63 -4.73 -4.49
CA HIS A 7 4.62 -5.58 -3.30
C HIS A 7 5.07 -4.79 -2.08
N LEU A 8 4.49 -5.08 -0.91
CA LEU A 8 4.96 -4.54 0.37
C LEU A 8 5.90 -5.54 1.04
N ALA A 9 7.04 -5.07 1.49
CA ALA A 9 7.89 -5.76 2.43
C ALA A 9 7.34 -5.63 3.86
N LYS A 10 6.80 -4.46 4.22
CA LYS A 10 6.19 -4.20 5.54
C LYS A 10 4.96 -3.31 5.42
N LEU A 11 4.01 -3.51 6.31
CA LEU A 11 2.84 -2.67 6.49
C LEU A 11 2.68 -2.36 7.97
N ARG A 12 2.58 -1.08 8.32
CA ARG A 12 2.29 -0.61 9.67
C ARG A 12 0.95 0.10 9.70
N ILE A 13 0.18 -0.18 10.75
CA ILE A 13 -0.97 0.63 11.16
C ILE A 13 -0.55 1.39 12.42
N TYR A 14 -0.55 2.73 12.37
CA TYR A 14 0.08 3.57 13.39
C TYR A 14 1.57 3.20 13.58
N ASP A 15 1.93 2.65 14.74
CA ASP A 15 3.29 2.22 15.11
C ASP A 15 3.42 0.68 15.19
N ARG A 16 2.41 -0.05 14.72
CA ARG A 16 2.38 -1.52 14.78
C ARG A 16 2.61 -2.15 13.42
N ASP A 17 3.70 -2.91 13.28
CA ASP A 17 3.93 -3.77 12.12
C ASP A 17 2.88 -4.89 12.09
N LEU A 18 2.29 -5.14 10.92
CA LEU A 18 1.44 -6.30 10.70
C LEU A 18 2.30 -7.51 10.32
N PRO A 19 1.97 -8.72 10.81
CA PRO A 19 2.69 -9.94 10.44
C PRO A 19 2.25 -10.38 9.04
N LEU A 20 2.87 -9.85 8.00
CA LEU A 20 2.47 -10.11 6.61
C LEU A 20 2.87 -11.51 6.14
N ARG A 21 1.97 -12.19 5.41
CA ARG A 21 2.33 -13.27 4.46
C ARG A 21 2.58 -12.71 3.06
N TYR A 22 1.75 -11.75 2.68
CA TYR A 22 1.77 -11.12 1.36
C TYR A 22 1.00 -9.80 1.44
N ALA A 23 1.47 -8.76 0.77
CA ALA A 23 0.68 -7.54 0.61
C ALA A 23 1.06 -6.79 -0.67
N THR A 24 0.11 -6.04 -1.20
CA THR A 24 0.28 -5.19 -2.37
C THR A 24 -0.32 -3.82 -2.16
N LEU A 25 0.31 -2.81 -2.75
CA LEU A 25 -0.22 -1.48 -2.97
C LEU A 25 -0.60 -1.35 -4.45
N GLN A 26 -1.86 -1.12 -4.73
CA GLN A 26 -2.33 -0.70 -6.04
C GLN A 26 -2.42 0.81 -6.09
N VAL A 27 -1.89 1.43 -7.15
CA VAL A 27 -2.02 2.88 -7.39
C VAL A 27 -2.57 3.10 -8.78
N VAL A 28 -3.54 4.01 -8.90
CA VAL A 28 -4.17 4.41 -10.16
C VAL A 28 -4.07 5.92 -10.31
N SER A 29 -3.51 6.34 -11.44
CA SER A 29 -3.45 7.73 -11.88
C SER A 29 -4.39 7.92 -13.08
N ARG A 30 -5.33 8.87 -12.96
CA ARG A 30 -6.31 9.24 -13.99
C ARG A 30 -5.93 10.56 -14.64
N SER A 31 -6.21 10.69 -15.94
CA SER A 31 -5.94 11.94 -16.65
C SER A 31 -6.89 13.03 -16.14
N GLY A 32 -6.34 14.20 -15.82
CA GLY A 32 -7.12 15.35 -15.35
C GLY A 32 -7.44 15.35 -13.84
N GLU A 33 -7.06 14.31 -13.09
CA GLU A 33 -7.18 14.29 -11.63
C GLU A 33 -5.83 14.59 -10.97
N ALA A 34 -5.82 15.54 -10.03
CA ALA A 34 -4.62 15.91 -9.28
C ALA A 34 -4.22 14.86 -8.22
N ARG A 35 -5.14 13.97 -7.87
CA ARG A 35 -4.98 12.97 -6.82
C ARG A 35 -4.98 11.56 -7.42
N MET A 36 -4.12 10.70 -6.89
CA MET A 36 -4.10 9.27 -7.22
C MET A 36 -5.03 8.50 -6.28
N ASP A 37 -5.72 7.51 -6.83
CA ASP A 37 -6.41 6.49 -6.06
C ASP A 37 -5.40 5.42 -5.66
N TRP A 38 -5.46 4.93 -4.42
CA TRP A 38 -4.61 3.83 -3.98
C TRP A 38 -5.35 2.87 -3.04
N GLU A 39 -4.95 1.61 -3.05
CA GLU A 39 -5.50 0.53 -2.23
C GLU A 39 -4.36 -0.34 -1.70
N VAL A 40 -4.48 -0.81 -0.47
CA VAL A 40 -3.61 -1.85 0.10
C VAL A 40 -4.43 -3.10 0.35
N VAL A 41 -3.99 -4.21 -0.22
CA VAL A 41 -4.53 -5.54 0.06
C VAL A 41 -3.44 -6.34 0.74
N ALA A 42 -3.68 -6.73 2.00
CA ALA A 42 -2.71 -7.43 2.83
C ALA A 42 -3.28 -8.73 3.34
N THR A 43 -2.53 -9.83 3.23
CA THR A 43 -2.83 -11.11 3.87
C THR A 43 -1.85 -11.32 5.01
N THR A 44 -2.37 -11.51 6.22
CA THR A 44 -1.57 -11.63 7.44
C THR A 44 -1.30 -13.10 7.81
N ALA A 45 -0.28 -13.33 8.65
CA ALA A 45 0.13 -14.64 9.13
C ALA A 45 -0.92 -15.26 10.05
N GLU A 46 -1.57 -14.40 10.81
CA GLU A 46 -2.62 -14.68 11.79
C GLU A 46 -3.75 -13.66 11.65
N GLU A 47 -4.88 -13.91 12.33
CA GLU A 47 -6.00 -12.98 12.31
C GLU A 47 -5.63 -11.67 13.02
N GLU A 48 -5.80 -10.56 12.32
CA GLU A 48 -5.46 -9.23 12.84
C GLU A 48 -6.73 -8.44 13.20
N PRO A 49 -6.91 -8.04 14.47
CA PRO A 49 -8.02 -7.20 14.86
C PRO A 49 -7.76 -5.75 14.40
N VAL A 50 -8.48 -5.33 13.36
CA VAL A 50 -8.44 -3.94 12.86
C VAL A 50 -9.82 -3.32 13.04
N ALA A 51 -9.87 -2.19 13.76
CA ALA A 51 -11.11 -1.46 13.96
C ALA A 51 -11.64 -0.88 12.65
N THR A 52 -12.96 -0.78 12.50
CA THR A 52 -13.56 -0.02 11.40
C THR A 52 -13.20 1.46 11.55
N GLY A 53 -12.73 2.08 10.47
CA GLY A 53 -12.35 3.48 10.47
C GLY A 53 -11.16 3.79 9.56
N VAL A 54 -10.72 5.04 9.60
CA VAL A 54 -9.53 5.51 8.88
C VAL A 54 -8.31 5.30 9.76
N HIS A 55 -7.25 4.75 9.17
CA HIS A 55 -5.99 4.47 9.84
C HIS A 55 -4.81 5.07 9.06
N PRO A 56 -3.80 5.63 9.75
CA PRO A 56 -2.55 5.99 9.11
C PRO A 56 -1.77 4.72 8.78
N LEU A 57 -1.42 4.56 7.51
CA LEU A 57 -0.60 3.46 7.03
C LEU A 57 0.81 3.93 6.69
N ARG A 58 1.80 3.11 7.05
CA ARG A 58 3.17 3.20 6.52
C ARG A 58 3.49 1.90 5.80
N CYS A 59 3.86 2.00 4.53
CA CYS A 59 4.10 0.87 3.64
C CYS A 59 5.55 0.92 3.18
N GLU A 60 6.32 -0.14 3.46
CA GLU A 60 7.63 -0.35 2.85
C GLU A 60 7.42 -1.16 1.58
N LEU A 61 7.59 -0.52 0.42
CA LEU A 61 7.39 -1.10 -0.92
C LEU A 61 8.66 -1.75 -1.43
N ILE A 62 8.53 -2.82 -2.21
CA ILE A 62 9.58 -3.38 -3.05
C ILE A 62 9.42 -2.75 -4.44
N THR A 63 10.37 -1.91 -4.85
CA THR A 63 10.31 -1.12 -6.08
C THR A 63 11.14 -1.71 -7.22
N GLY A 64 11.97 -2.70 -6.92
CA GLY A 64 12.80 -3.39 -7.89
C GLY A 64 13.83 -4.30 -7.22
N ALA A 65 14.80 -4.75 -8.00
CA ALA A 65 15.97 -5.46 -7.51
C ALA A 65 17.18 -5.09 -8.37
N ASP A 66 18.36 -5.05 -7.75
CA ASP A 66 19.65 -4.86 -8.41
C ASP A 66 20.66 -5.93 -7.93
N GLU A 67 21.93 -5.75 -8.28
CA GLU A 67 23.03 -6.65 -7.89
C GLU A 67 23.26 -6.73 -6.36
N ASN A 68 22.78 -5.75 -5.60
CA ASN A 68 22.93 -5.66 -4.16
C ASN A 68 21.69 -6.14 -3.39
N GLY A 69 20.58 -6.41 -4.09
CA GLY A 69 19.37 -7.01 -3.51
C GLY A 69 18.10 -6.28 -3.89
N LEU A 70 17.13 -6.28 -2.98
CA LEU A 70 15.85 -5.62 -3.21
C LEU A 70 15.96 -4.10 -3.01
N LEU A 71 15.41 -3.35 -3.95
CA LEU A 71 15.20 -1.91 -3.81
C LEU A 71 13.90 -1.69 -3.06
N SER A 72 13.94 -0.87 -2.01
CA SER A 72 12.74 -0.52 -1.24
C SER A 72 12.54 0.99 -1.09
N ALA A 73 11.28 1.39 -0.90
CA ALA A 73 10.90 2.76 -0.64
C ALA A 73 9.73 2.79 0.37
N GLU A 74 9.68 3.80 1.22
CA GLU A 74 8.56 3.98 2.15
C GLU A 74 7.54 4.97 1.57
N VAL A 75 6.27 4.61 1.65
CA VAL A 75 5.14 5.51 1.39
C VAL A 75 4.18 5.53 2.57
N SER A 76 3.46 6.63 2.74
CA SER A 76 2.51 6.79 3.83
C SER A 76 1.25 7.53 3.41
N GLY A 77 0.15 7.22 4.08
CA GLY A 77 -1.13 7.87 3.87
C GLY A 77 -2.22 7.30 4.77
N ASP A 78 -3.28 8.07 4.96
CA ASP A 78 -4.46 7.63 5.68
C ASP A 78 -5.34 6.78 4.75
N ALA A 79 -5.84 5.66 5.27
CA ALA A 79 -6.71 4.76 4.53
C ALA A 79 -7.88 4.26 5.37
N LEU A 80 -9.06 4.23 4.76
CA LEU A 80 -10.24 3.59 5.32
C LEU A 80 -10.07 2.07 5.28
N PHE A 81 -10.22 1.42 6.43
CA PHE A 81 -10.37 -0.03 6.48
C PHE A 81 -11.75 -0.42 5.91
N VAL A 82 -11.75 -1.12 4.77
CA VAL A 82 -12.97 -1.41 4.01
C VAL A 82 -13.60 -2.72 4.48
N ARG A 83 -12.79 -3.78 4.57
CA ARG A 83 -13.27 -5.11 4.93
C ARG A 83 -12.13 -6.05 5.29
N ARG A 84 -12.52 -7.14 5.95
CA ARG A 84 -11.73 -8.35 6.12
C ARG A 84 -12.42 -9.55 5.46
N VAL A 85 -11.64 -10.41 4.83
CA VAL A 85 -12.07 -11.74 4.37
C VAL A 85 -11.01 -12.72 4.85
N GLU A 86 -11.34 -13.55 5.85
CA GLU A 86 -10.37 -14.41 6.53
C GLU A 86 -9.17 -13.59 7.05
N GLN A 87 -7.92 -13.90 6.67
CA GLN A 87 -6.72 -13.14 7.02
C GLN A 87 -6.40 -12.00 6.04
N ALA A 88 -7.24 -11.77 5.02
CA ALA A 88 -7.06 -10.67 4.09
C ALA A 88 -7.73 -9.39 4.60
N LEU A 89 -6.96 -8.31 4.66
CA LEU A 89 -7.37 -6.96 5.02
C LEU A 89 -7.32 -6.07 3.77
N VAL A 90 -8.35 -5.24 3.57
CA VAL A 90 -8.43 -4.29 2.46
C VAL A 90 -8.55 -2.87 2.99
N PHE A 91 -7.64 -1.99 2.57
CA PHE A 91 -7.60 -0.58 2.93
C PHE A 91 -7.67 0.29 1.69
N ARG A 92 -8.54 1.31 1.68
CA ARG A 92 -8.66 2.27 0.59
C ARG A 92 -8.11 3.63 1.00
N GLY A 93 -7.24 4.19 0.19
CA GLY A 93 -6.59 5.47 0.46
C GLY A 93 -7.55 6.65 0.53
N GLU A 94 -7.53 7.36 1.66
CA GLU A 94 -8.32 8.57 1.96
C GLU A 94 -7.49 9.86 1.89
N SER A 95 -6.16 9.77 1.93
CA SER A 95 -5.24 10.90 1.74
C SER A 95 -4.37 10.80 0.47
N VAL A 96 -3.56 11.84 0.25
CA VAL A 96 -2.40 11.78 -0.65
C VAL A 96 -1.44 10.71 -0.15
N LEU A 97 -0.87 9.93 -1.07
CA LEU A 97 0.18 8.96 -0.80
C LEU A 97 1.54 9.66 -0.83
N THR A 98 2.08 9.96 0.35
CA THR A 98 3.36 10.66 0.53
C THR A 98 4.52 9.69 0.30
N GLY A 99 5.62 10.17 -0.30
CA GLY A 99 6.77 9.33 -0.68
C GLY A 99 6.64 8.65 -2.04
N TRP A 100 5.48 8.79 -2.71
CA TRP A 100 5.25 8.24 -4.04
C TRP A 100 6.17 8.85 -5.10
N GLN A 101 6.65 8.03 -6.04
CA GLN A 101 7.40 8.48 -7.21
C GLN A 101 6.68 8.11 -8.51
N ASP A 102 6.43 9.11 -9.36
CA ASP A 102 5.77 8.92 -10.66
C ASP A 102 6.53 7.99 -11.61
N SER A 103 7.83 7.82 -11.41
CA SER A 103 8.68 6.88 -12.16
C SER A 103 8.28 5.41 -11.96
N TRP A 104 7.52 5.08 -10.91
CA TRP A 104 6.99 3.74 -10.68
C TRP A 104 5.73 3.45 -11.50
N LEU A 105 5.09 4.48 -12.07
CA LEU A 105 4.00 4.26 -13.01
C LEU A 105 4.57 3.86 -14.38
N PRO A 106 3.95 2.90 -15.08
CA PRO A 106 4.29 2.60 -16.47
C PRO A 106 4.22 3.87 -17.34
N SER A 107 5.07 3.94 -18.36
CA SER A 107 4.99 4.97 -19.39
C SER A 107 3.59 4.98 -20.01
N ALA A 108 3.09 6.18 -20.34
CA ALA A 108 1.75 6.38 -20.90
C ALA A 108 1.62 5.84 -22.32
#